data_AF-A0A8J5JWK6-F1
#
_entry.id   AF-A0A8J5JWK6-F1
#
_cell.length_a   1.000
_cell.length_b   1.000
_cell.length_c   1.000
_cell.angle_alpha   90.00
_cell.angle_beta   90.00
_cell.angle_gamma   90.00
#
_symmetry.space_group_name_H-M   'P 1'
#
loop_
_entity.id
_entity.type
_entity.pdbx_description
1 polymer ?
#
loop_
_entity_poly.entity_id
_entity_poly.type
_entity_poly.pdbx_seq_one_letter_code
_entity_poly.pdbx_strand_id
1 'polypeptide(L)'
;MKRCVTNRCVRMSSGITDKGKAEQVLSMEELLKEHLPQLAEVERLPKVALEEVMALSDQFPVNSAYPLVHARVLPLLAAFLHYKRIYGRRKEKELYSSLTLLGLVNRLLKKRPVVFFNPNDTFVLRDGTDGCNGFEEIGHSHERPSLCLQEYMSYDEIKLSALVCVSSESCFVNPGGRHNRGVPGASGTYQSEGVIVGMVGTRFEREGVMEWQDCIVSPDQNTRDRGFGDDPPLKRWLVREWGRLWGAAPLPTWEQAQKAPDGSFISLSSRMLFNTQVYKARIQLSAETLLVEAGVRAAASGLKAYVHVVGLGLGCWLVTPQQHQLYVDAWAAALTAVDTSHIAHIDFSWIKVESCGGTSDGEVMPGTSVTVHFSERDMQAPVPSGTLLVATFAWDGNAMPGNEFWKGMLSASGDPAAACSSGAAELHNALINPRVTAHNLHVASSRGVEHVAEFARHLIKEGNADKCSGN
;
A
#
# COMPACT_ATOMS: atom_id res chain seq x y z
N MET A 1 27.91 4.79 66.15
CA MET A 1 27.16 5.98 66.59
C MET A 1 27.69 7.20 65.86
N LYS A 2 26.76 8.05 65.38
CA LYS A 2 26.89 9.42 64.83
C LYS A 2 27.47 9.62 63.41
N ARG A 3 26.54 10.04 62.55
CA ARG A 3 26.65 10.66 61.22
C ARG A 3 27.44 11.99 61.27
N CYS A 4 28.06 12.36 60.15
CA CYS A 4 27.90 13.71 59.61
C CYS A 4 28.10 13.70 58.09
N VAL A 5 27.19 14.40 57.40
CA VAL A 5 27.03 14.56 55.95
C VAL A 5 27.75 15.84 55.53
N THR A 6 28.48 15.83 54.41
CA THR A 6 28.68 17.05 53.62
C THR A 6 28.71 16.76 52.12
N ASN A 7 27.73 17.36 51.43
CA ASN A 7 27.60 17.48 49.99
C ASN A 7 28.77 18.28 49.39
N ARG A 8 29.25 17.87 48.20
CA ARG A 8 29.80 18.82 47.21
C ARG A 8 29.11 18.63 45.87
N CYS A 9 28.16 19.53 45.65
CA CYS A 9 27.59 19.88 44.37
C CYS A 9 28.63 20.71 43.61
N VAL A 10 29.12 20.23 42.46
CA VAL A 10 29.91 21.05 41.53
C VAL A 10 28.95 21.56 40.48
N ARG A 11 28.50 22.80 40.67
CA ARG A 11 27.96 23.64 39.59
C ARG A 11 29.11 23.99 38.66
N MET A 12 29.04 23.58 37.40
CA MET A 12 29.60 24.35 36.30
C MET A 12 28.44 24.86 35.45
N SER A 13 28.14 26.14 35.62
CA SER A 13 27.33 26.93 34.72
C SER A 13 28.24 28.00 34.13
N SER A 14 28.48 27.95 32.82
CA SER A 14 28.74 29.15 32.03
C SER A 14 28.71 28.83 30.53
N GLY A 15 27.59 29.21 29.91
CA GLY A 15 27.53 29.86 28.60
C GLY A 15 28.19 29.16 27.41
N ILE A 16 27.39 28.40 26.67
CA ILE A 16 27.50 28.41 25.21
C ILE A 16 26.13 28.84 24.67
N THR A 17 26.18 29.93 23.93
CA THR A 17 25.07 30.64 23.31
C THR A 17 24.29 29.76 22.34
N ASP A 18 22.99 29.81 22.52
CA ASP A 18 21.92 29.43 21.60
C ASP A 18 22.04 30.19 20.27
N LYS A 19 22.65 29.57 19.25
CA LYS A 19 22.51 29.89 17.82
C LYS A 19 22.85 28.68 16.94
N GLY A 20 21.80 28.06 16.35
CA GLY A 20 21.84 27.63 14.95
C GLY A 20 22.59 26.36 14.55
N LYS A 21 22.29 25.21 15.17
CA LYS A 21 22.31 23.95 14.41
C LYS A 21 20.88 23.58 14.11
N ALA A 22 20.44 23.84 12.87
CA ALA A 22 19.24 23.19 12.36
C ALA A 22 19.46 21.68 12.55
N GLU A 23 18.57 21.02 13.30
CA GLU A 23 18.47 19.57 13.26
C GLU A 23 18.30 19.18 11.79
N GLN A 24 19.36 18.66 11.19
CA GLN A 24 19.32 18.21 9.81
C GLN A 24 18.44 16.96 9.80
N VAL A 25 17.22 17.12 9.31
CA VAL A 25 16.31 15.98 9.09
C VAL A 25 16.96 15.08 8.06
N LEU A 26 17.28 13.85 8.47
CA LEU A 26 17.82 12.80 7.58
C LEU A 26 16.82 12.54 6.44
N SER A 27 17.34 12.22 5.26
CA SER A 27 16.49 11.78 4.13
C SER A 27 15.82 10.44 4.45
N MET A 28 14.73 10.09 3.75
CA MET A 28 14.08 8.79 3.96
C MET A 28 15.02 7.62 3.68
N GLU A 29 15.91 7.77 2.70
CA GLU A 29 16.90 6.77 2.32
C GLU A 29 17.97 6.63 3.41
N GLU A 30 18.39 7.72 4.04
CA GLU A 30 19.28 7.70 5.20
C GLU A 30 18.61 7.02 6.40
N LEU A 31 17.34 7.32 6.65
CA LEU A 31 16.56 6.68 7.71
C LEU A 31 16.37 5.18 7.45
N LEU A 32 16.15 4.76 6.19
CA LEU A 32 16.09 3.35 5.84
C LEU A 32 17.42 2.63 6.14
N LYS A 33 18.57 3.28 5.90
CA LYS A 33 19.89 2.68 6.18
C LYS A 33 20.06 2.26 7.63
N GLU A 34 19.47 2.99 8.58
CA GLU A 34 19.47 2.63 10.01
C GLU A 34 18.72 1.31 10.29
N HIS A 35 17.77 0.93 9.44
CA HIS A 35 16.98 -0.28 9.58
C HIS A 35 17.55 -1.49 8.81
N LEU A 36 18.38 -1.27 7.79
CA LEU A 36 18.89 -2.34 6.91
C LEU A 36 19.57 -3.50 7.67
N PRO A 37 20.41 -3.28 8.70
CA PRO A 37 21.01 -4.39 9.44
C PRO A 37 19.96 -5.30 10.09
N GLN A 38 18.93 -4.73 10.72
CA GLN A 38 17.86 -5.53 11.33
C GLN A 38 17.04 -6.27 10.28
N LEU A 39 16.83 -5.68 9.11
CA LEU A 39 16.11 -6.33 8.00
C LEU A 39 16.91 -7.48 7.39
N ALA A 40 18.23 -7.34 7.26
CA ALA A 40 19.12 -8.33 6.65
C ALA A 40 19.20 -9.65 7.45
N GLU A 41 18.99 -9.57 8.77
CA GLU A 41 19.00 -10.70 9.71
C GLU A 41 17.63 -11.40 9.83
N VAL A 42 16.60 -10.94 9.10
CA VAL A 42 15.28 -11.57 9.15
C VAL A 42 15.36 -12.97 8.52
N GLU A 43 15.16 -13.98 9.35
CA GLU A 43 15.10 -15.37 8.89
C GLU A 43 13.85 -15.60 8.06
N ARG A 44 14.01 -16.29 6.93
CA ARG A 44 12.87 -16.77 6.15
C ARG A 44 12.12 -17.77 7.01
N LEU A 45 10.81 -17.57 7.14
CA LEU A 45 9.96 -18.54 7.80
C LEU A 45 10.15 -19.92 7.13
N PRO A 46 10.34 -20.99 7.92
CA PRO A 46 10.40 -22.32 7.34
C PRO A 46 9.11 -22.57 6.55
N LYS A 47 9.21 -23.36 5.47
CA LYS A 47 7.98 -23.92 4.88
C LYS A 47 7.27 -24.64 6.01
N VAL A 48 5.99 -24.34 6.23
CA VAL A 48 5.22 -24.99 7.30
C VAL A 48 5.38 -26.49 7.11
N ALA A 49 5.97 -27.16 8.09
CA ALA A 49 6.39 -28.54 7.96
C ALA A 49 5.16 -29.43 7.81
N LEU A 50 5.30 -30.34 6.86
CA LEU A 50 4.34 -31.30 6.33
C LEU A 50 3.31 -31.77 7.40
N GLU A 51 3.69 -32.14 8.61
CA GLU A 51 2.75 -32.76 9.57
C GLU A 51 1.53 -31.90 10.01
N GLU A 52 1.63 -30.55 10.02
CA GLU A 52 0.52 -29.67 10.44
C GLU A 52 -0.37 -29.20 9.28
N VAL A 53 0.12 -29.28 8.03
CA VAL A 53 -0.62 -28.85 6.83
C VAL A 53 -0.98 -30.05 5.95
N MET A 54 -0.31 -31.20 6.04
CA MET A 54 -0.43 -32.38 5.17
C MET A 54 -1.82 -33.00 5.08
N ALA A 55 -2.72 -32.70 6.02
CA ALA A 55 -4.11 -33.09 5.83
C ALA A 55 -4.77 -32.34 4.64
N LEU A 56 -4.20 -31.20 4.21
CA LEU A 56 -4.75 -30.27 3.20
C LEU A 56 -3.71 -29.50 2.34
N SER A 57 -2.38 -29.64 2.55
CA SER A 57 -1.32 -28.77 1.98
C SER A 57 -1.15 -28.89 0.48
N ASP A 58 -1.47 -30.04 -0.08
CA ASP A 58 -1.39 -30.28 -1.51
C ASP A 58 -2.60 -29.66 -2.25
N GLN A 59 -3.59 -29.13 -1.50
CA GLN A 59 -4.80 -28.50 -2.01
C GLN A 59 -4.91 -27.01 -1.67
N PHE A 60 -4.10 -26.48 -0.74
CA PHE A 60 -4.21 -25.10 -0.29
C PHE A 60 -2.88 -24.35 -0.39
N PRO A 61 -2.78 -23.30 -1.24
CA PRO A 61 -1.55 -22.56 -1.53
C PRO A 61 -1.13 -21.58 -0.41
N VAL A 62 -1.30 -21.96 0.86
CA VAL A 62 -0.99 -21.14 2.06
C VAL A 62 0.44 -20.60 2.04
N ASN A 63 1.40 -21.43 1.61
CA ASN A 63 2.82 -21.08 1.54
C ASN A 63 3.17 -20.09 0.43
N SER A 64 2.28 -19.90 -0.55
CA SER A 64 2.48 -18.95 -1.65
C SER A 64 2.17 -17.51 -1.23
N ALA A 65 1.49 -17.33 -0.10
CA ALA A 65 0.99 -16.04 0.35
C ALA A 65 2.07 -15.20 1.04
N TYR A 66 2.18 -13.94 0.65
CA TYR A 66 3.04 -12.96 1.33
C TYR A 66 2.56 -11.52 1.17
N PRO A 67 2.84 -10.64 2.16
CA PRO A 67 2.68 -9.21 1.98
C PRO A 67 3.76 -8.67 1.04
N LEU A 68 3.40 -7.69 0.23
CA LEU A 68 4.21 -7.12 -0.84
C LEU A 68 4.13 -5.60 -0.80
N VAL A 69 5.28 -4.93 -0.94
CA VAL A 69 5.37 -3.47 -1.09
C VAL A 69 6.31 -3.10 -2.23
N HIS A 70 6.11 -1.92 -2.83
CA HIS A 70 7.12 -1.33 -3.71
C HIS A 70 8.35 -0.91 -2.89
N ALA A 71 9.56 -1.05 -3.44
CA ALA A 71 10.81 -0.67 -2.78
C ALA A 71 10.82 0.76 -2.25
N ARG A 72 10.21 1.70 -2.99
CA ARG A 72 10.05 3.12 -2.60
C ARG A 72 9.22 3.34 -1.32
N VAL A 73 8.44 2.34 -0.89
CA VAL A 73 7.61 2.44 0.32
C VAL A 73 8.44 2.24 1.59
N LEU A 74 9.50 1.42 1.57
CA LEU A 74 10.32 1.17 2.76
C LEU A 74 10.97 2.43 3.35
N PRO A 75 11.58 3.34 2.55
CA PRO A 75 12.05 4.63 3.04
C PRO A 75 10.94 5.45 3.71
N LEU A 76 9.74 5.50 3.12
CA LEU A 76 8.61 6.22 3.69
C LEU A 76 8.18 5.64 5.05
N LEU A 77 8.18 4.32 5.21
CA LEU A 77 7.88 3.67 6.49
C LEU A 77 8.93 4.02 7.56
N ALA A 78 10.21 4.06 7.20
CA ALA A 78 11.28 4.50 8.10
C ALA A 78 11.09 5.98 8.51
N ALA A 79 10.80 6.85 7.54
CA ALA A 79 10.53 8.26 7.77
C ALA A 79 9.32 8.49 8.66
N PHE A 80 8.24 7.73 8.46
CA PHE A 80 7.06 7.76 9.30
C PHE A 80 7.39 7.41 10.76
N LEU A 81 8.13 6.32 11.00
CA LEU A 81 8.53 5.92 12.36
C LEU A 81 9.38 7.01 13.04
N HIS A 82 10.37 7.53 12.32
CA HIS A 82 11.23 8.60 12.82
C HIS A 82 10.41 9.85 13.18
N TYR A 83 9.53 10.28 12.26
CA TYR A 83 8.64 11.41 12.49
C TYR A 83 7.75 11.21 13.71
N LYS A 84 7.11 10.05 13.84
CA LYS A 84 6.18 9.77 14.94
C LYS A 84 6.86 9.69 16.30
N ARG A 85 8.11 9.22 16.37
CA ARG A 85 8.90 9.21 17.61
C ARG A 85 9.25 10.62 18.10
N ILE A 86 9.53 11.55 17.20
CA ILE A 86 9.98 12.91 17.56
C ILE A 86 8.81 13.89 17.66
N TYR A 87 7.92 13.89 16.68
CA TYR A 87 6.85 14.88 16.50
C TYR A 87 5.45 14.34 16.77
N GLY A 88 5.31 13.02 16.99
CA GLY A 88 4.03 12.41 17.33
C GLY A 88 3.46 12.92 18.67
N ARG A 89 2.18 12.65 18.86
CA ARG A 89 1.47 12.89 20.12
C ARG A 89 1.94 11.93 21.20
N ARG A 90 1.53 12.16 22.45
CA ARG A 90 1.96 11.32 23.60
C ARG A 90 1.77 9.82 23.36
N LYS A 91 0.55 9.39 23.00
CA LYS A 91 0.22 7.97 22.74
C LYS A 91 0.95 7.39 21.52
N GLU A 92 1.12 8.21 20.49
CA GLU A 92 1.93 7.83 19.33
C GLU A 92 3.37 7.59 19.74
N LYS A 93 3.99 8.53 20.48
CA LYS A 93 5.36 8.38 20.98
C LYS A 93 5.52 7.14 21.87
N GLU A 94 4.55 6.89 22.75
CA GLU A 94 4.51 5.67 23.58
C GLU A 94 4.56 4.42 22.69
N LEU A 95 3.67 4.30 21.70
CA LEU A 95 3.64 3.16 20.79
C LEU A 95 4.90 3.04 19.91
N TYR A 96 5.31 4.12 19.25
CA TYR A 96 6.33 4.09 18.19
C TYR A 96 7.77 4.11 18.74
N SER A 97 7.97 4.43 20.01
CA SER A 97 9.30 4.48 20.65
C SER A 97 10.11 3.19 20.47
N SER A 98 9.46 2.03 20.56
CA SER A 98 10.08 0.71 20.42
C SER A 98 9.67 -0.05 19.15
N LEU A 99 8.77 0.51 18.33
CA LEU A 99 8.23 -0.18 17.16
C LEU A 99 9.27 -0.25 16.04
N THR A 100 9.63 -1.45 15.58
CA THR A 100 10.53 -1.64 14.43
C THR A 100 9.81 -1.41 13.11
N LEU A 101 10.55 -1.33 11.99
CA LEU A 101 9.96 -1.24 10.66
C LEU A 101 9.05 -2.44 10.35
N LEU A 102 9.49 -3.66 10.67
CA LEU A 102 8.64 -4.85 10.56
C LEU A 102 7.47 -4.84 11.55
N GLY A 103 7.67 -4.27 12.74
CA GLY A 103 6.59 -4.03 13.70
C GLY A 103 5.50 -3.14 13.11
N LEU A 104 5.87 -2.07 12.40
CA LEU A 104 4.93 -1.23 11.67
C LEU A 104 4.20 -2.01 10.57
N VAL A 105 4.92 -2.75 9.73
CA VAL A 105 4.29 -3.57 8.67
C VAL A 105 3.31 -4.58 9.27
N ASN A 106 3.65 -5.25 10.38
CA ASN A 106 2.73 -6.14 11.09
C ASN A 106 1.49 -5.42 11.61
N ARG A 107 1.62 -4.17 12.09
CA ARG A 107 0.46 -3.35 12.46
C ARG A 107 -0.41 -3.05 11.24
N LEU A 108 0.18 -2.63 10.13
CA LEU A 108 -0.53 -2.36 8.87
C LEU A 108 -1.30 -3.58 8.34
N LEU A 109 -0.86 -4.80 8.67
CA LEU A 109 -1.54 -6.04 8.30
C LEU A 109 -2.60 -6.48 9.31
N LYS A 110 -2.38 -6.29 10.62
CA LYS A 110 -3.18 -6.93 11.68
C LYS A 110 -4.11 -5.99 12.45
N LYS A 111 -3.78 -4.71 12.57
CA LYS A 111 -4.51 -3.75 13.43
C LYS A 111 -5.70 -3.12 12.68
N ARG A 112 -6.43 -3.96 11.95
CA ARG A 112 -7.62 -3.61 11.18
C ARG A 112 -8.88 -4.13 11.87
N PRO A 113 -10.03 -3.45 11.77
CA PRO A 113 -11.33 -4.09 11.97
C PRO A 113 -11.55 -5.17 10.89
N VAL A 114 -12.47 -6.09 11.16
CA VAL A 114 -12.85 -7.14 10.19
C VAL A 114 -13.56 -6.51 8.99
N VAL A 115 -14.40 -5.51 9.27
CA VAL A 115 -15.19 -4.79 8.27
C VAL A 115 -14.92 -3.29 8.42
N PHE A 116 -14.78 -2.56 7.31
CA PHE A 116 -14.63 -1.10 7.29
C PHE A 116 -15.03 -0.51 5.93
N PHE A 117 -16.07 0.31 5.88
CA PHE A 117 -16.53 0.95 4.63
C PHE A 117 -17.41 2.19 4.92
N ASN A 118 -17.93 2.82 3.86
CA ASN A 118 -18.78 4.02 3.87
C ASN A 118 -18.11 5.33 4.37
N PRO A 119 -18.70 6.51 4.07
CA PRO A 119 -18.12 7.79 4.48
C PRO A 119 -18.04 7.99 5.99
N ASN A 120 -18.92 7.32 6.75
CA ASN A 120 -18.99 7.39 8.21
C ASN A 120 -18.13 6.33 8.90
N ASP A 121 -17.29 5.59 8.15
CA ASP A 121 -16.45 4.51 8.67
C ASP A 121 -17.27 3.49 9.45
N THR A 122 -18.29 2.92 8.81
CA THR A 122 -19.01 1.78 9.38
C THR A 122 -18.04 0.61 9.52
N PHE A 123 -18.00 -0.01 10.70
CA PHE A 123 -17.02 -1.04 11.02
C PHE A 123 -17.60 -2.22 11.79
N VAL A 124 -16.91 -3.35 11.72
CA VAL A 124 -17.04 -4.46 12.68
C VAL A 124 -15.65 -4.78 13.21
N LEU A 125 -15.47 -4.62 14.52
CA LEU A 125 -14.21 -4.90 15.21
C LEU A 125 -13.94 -6.41 15.29
N ARG A 126 -12.73 -6.78 15.72
CA ARG A 126 -12.29 -8.18 15.79
C ARG A 126 -13.03 -8.99 16.86
N ASP A 127 -13.62 -8.30 17.84
CA ASP A 127 -14.47 -8.89 18.88
C ASP A 127 -15.96 -8.96 18.47
N GLY A 128 -16.30 -8.56 17.24
CA GLY A 128 -17.66 -8.53 16.72
C GLY A 128 -18.44 -7.25 17.02
N THR A 129 -17.84 -6.26 17.71
CA THR A 129 -18.49 -4.97 17.97
C THR A 129 -18.73 -4.22 16.66
N ASP A 130 -19.99 -3.92 16.35
CA ASP A 130 -20.41 -3.10 15.20
C ASP A 130 -20.52 -1.62 15.62
N GLY A 131 -20.18 -0.70 14.71
CA GLY A 131 -20.25 0.73 14.97
C GLY A 131 -19.94 1.59 13.75
N CYS A 132 -19.88 2.90 13.96
CA CYS A 132 -19.42 3.85 12.95
C CYS A 132 -18.73 5.06 13.61
N ASN A 133 -17.88 5.75 12.84
CA ASN A 133 -17.05 6.89 13.27
C ASN A 133 -16.06 6.56 14.41
N GLY A 134 -15.37 7.57 14.95
CA GLY A 134 -14.44 7.43 16.08
C GLY A 134 -13.01 7.06 15.69
N PHE A 135 -12.76 6.64 14.44
CA PHE A 135 -11.40 6.39 13.93
C PHE A 135 -10.56 7.67 13.89
N GLU A 136 -11.18 8.85 13.75
CA GLU A 136 -10.54 10.16 13.88
C GLU A 136 -9.93 10.41 15.26
N GLU A 137 -10.40 9.70 16.29
CA GLU A 137 -9.92 9.87 17.66
C GLU A 137 -8.70 8.97 17.97
N ILE A 138 -8.43 7.95 17.14
CA ILE A 138 -7.35 6.98 17.39
C ILE A 138 -5.98 7.66 17.43
N GLY A 139 -5.23 7.48 18.51
CA GLY A 139 -3.93 8.13 18.75
C GLY A 139 -4.03 9.54 19.34
N HIS A 140 -5.24 10.07 19.55
CA HIS A 140 -5.48 11.28 20.31
C HIS A 140 -5.64 11.00 21.81
N SER A 141 -5.55 12.04 22.64
CA SER A 141 -5.78 11.93 24.09
C SER A 141 -7.20 11.49 24.46
N HIS A 142 -8.16 11.67 23.54
CA HIS A 142 -9.56 11.32 23.70
C HIS A 142 -9.96 10.03 22.96
N GLU A 143 -9.00 9.20 22.54
CA GLU A 143 -9.32 7.88 21.96
C GLU A 143 -10.13 7.01 22.94
N ARG A 144 -10.97 6.12 22.42
CA ARG A 144 -11.90 5.29 23.22
C ARG A 144 -11.34 3.87 23.40
N PRO A 145 -11.67 3.14 24.47
CA PRO A 145 -11.07 1.84 24.76
C PRO A 145 -11.11 0.82 23.60
N SER A 146 -12.22 0.74 22.86
CA SER A 146 -12.37 -0.17 21.70
C SER A 146 -11.78 0.39 20.39
N LEU A 147 -11.57 1.70 20.30
CA LEU A 147 -10.98 2.40 19.15
C LEU A 147 -9.77 3.18 19.65
N CYS A 148 -8.71 2.45 19.95
CA CYS A 148 -7.46 3.00 20.47
C CYS A 148 -6.27 2.58 19.61
N LEU A 149 -5.21 3.39 19.62
CA LEU A 149 -4.03 3.19 18.78
C LEU A 149 -3.32 1.86 19.07
N GLN A 150 -3.46 1.33 20.28
CA GLN A 150 -2.91 0.02 20.63
C GLN A 150 -3.59 -1.11 19.84
N GLU A 151 -4.89 -0.99 19.56
CA GLU A 151 -5.70 -2.04 18.94
C GLU A 151 -6.03 -1.84 17.47
N TYR A 152 -6.05 -0.59 16.99
CA TYR A 152 -6.45 -0.26 15.63
C TYR A 152 -5.56 0.81 15.02
N MET A 153 -5.52 0.84 13.69
CA MET A 153 -4.78 1.83 12.93
C MET A 153 -5.37 3.23 13.12
N SER A 154 -4.51 4.24 13.27
CA SER A 154 -4.92 5.63 13.05
C SER A 154 -5.05 5.93 11.55
N TYR A 155 -5.70 7.04 11.17
CA TYR A 155 -5.75 7.44 9.74
C TYR A 155 -4.39 7.59 9.08
N ASP A 156 -3.37 7.97 9.83
CA ASP A 156 -2.01 8.05 9.29
C ASP A 156 -1.45 6.66 8.96
N GLU A 157 -1.79 5.64 9.76
CA GLU A 157 -1.46 4.23 9.47
C GLU A 157 -2.34 3.68 8.34
N ILE A 158 -3.62 4.04 8.26
CA ILE A 158 -4.53 3.63 7.16
C ILE A 158 -4.01 4.10 5.79
N LYS A 159 -3.44 5.31 5.72
CA LYS A 159 -2.83 5.79 4.48
C LYS A 159 -1.61 4.96 4.06
N LEU A 160 -0.81 4.51 5.01
CA LEU A 160 0.35 3.63 4.74
C LEU A 160 -0.10 2.23 4.34
N SER A 161 -1.13 1.69 4.98
CA SER A 161 -1.64 0.35 4.73
C SER A 161 -2.19 0.20 3.31
N ALA A 162 -2.63 1.30 2.68
CA ALA A 162 -3.03 1.33 1.27
C ALA A 162 -1.88 1.05 0.28
N LEU A 163 -0.62 1.12 0.74
CA LEU A 163 0.57 0.80 -0.06
C LEU A 163 1.06 -0.64 0.13
N VAL A 164 0.37 -1.43 0.96
CA VAL A 164 0.69 -2.83 1.25
C VAL A 164 -0.29 -3.74 0.51
N CYS A 165 0.25 -4.55 -0.40
CA CYS A 165 -0.50 -5.57 -1.11
C CYS A 165 -0.32 -6.93 -0.44
N VAL A 166 -1.18 -7.88 -0.75
CA VAL A 166 -0.97 -9.30 -0.40
C VAL A 166 -1.21 -10.14 -1.65
N SER A 167 -0.25 -11.00 -1.98
CA SER A 167 -0.29 -11.88 -3.15
C SER A 167 -0.28 -13.34 -2.71
N SER A 168 -1.06 -14.18 -3.37
CA SER A 168 -1.01 -15.64 -3.22
C SER A 168 -1.44 -16.34 -4.52
N GLU A 169 -0.96 -17.56 -4.73
CA GLU A 169 -1.67 -18.52 -5.57
C GLU A 169 -3.01 -18.87 -4.90
N SER A 170 -4.03 -19.18 -5.69
CA SER A 170 -5.35 -19.58 -5.20
C SER A 170 -5.99 -20.57 -6.16
N CYS A 171 -6.75 -21.51 -5.61
CA CYS A 171 -7.78 -22.20 -6.37
C CYS A 171 -8.99 -21.27 -6.50
N PHE A 172 -9.65 -21.32 -7.64
CA PHE A 172 -10.88 -20.58 -7.90
C PHE A 172 -12.05 -21.57 -8.00
N VAL A 173 -13.25 -21.11 -7.66
CA VAL A 173 -14.45 -21.97 -7.64
C VAL A 173 -15.52 -21.53 -8.63
N ASN A 174 -15.41 -20.32 -9.18
CA ASN A 174 -16.33 -19.75 -10.15
C ASN A 174 -15.63 -18.62 -10.95
N PRO A 175 -16.31 -17.94 -11.90
CA PRO A 175 -15.69 -16.88 -12.70
C PRO A 175 -15.28 -15.60 -11.93
N GLY A 176 -15.76 -15.38 -10.71
CA GLY A 176 -15.37 -14.23 -9.90
C GLY A 176 -16.16 -12.95 -10.15
N GLY A 177 -17.29 -13.04 -10.83
CA GLY A 177 -18.18 -11.90 -11.05
C GLY A 177 -18.73 -11.31 -9.74
N ARG A 178 -19.12 -10.03 -9.75
CA ARG A 178 -19.56 -9.29 -8.54
C ARG A 178 -20.70 -9.97 -7.77
N HIS A 179 -21.57 -10.70 -8.47
CA HIS A 179 -22.74 -11.36 -7.90
C HIS A 179 -22.55 -12.87 -7.71
N ASN A 180 -21.31 -13.38 -7.72
CA ASN A 180 -21.04 -14.82 -7.67
C ASN A 180 -21.53 -15.48 -6.37
N ARG A 181 -21.48 -14.77 -5.23
CA ARG A 181 -22.03 -15.20 -3.92
C ARG A 181 -21.60 -16.60 -3.46
N GLY A 182 -20.45 -17.09 -3.91
CA GLY A 182 -19.93 -18.40 -3.51
C GLY A 182 -20.54 -19.56 -4.29
N VAL A 183 -21.32 -19.29 -5.33
CA VAL A 183 -21.94 -20.32 -6.17
C VAL A 183 -20.86 -20.93 -7.07
N PRO A 184 -20.62 -22.26 -7.03
CA PRO A 184 -19.64 -22.89 -7.91
C PRO A 184 -19.98 -22.71 -9.39
N GLY A 185 -18.97 -22.40 -10.19
CA GLY A 185 -19.07 -22.29 -11.64
C GLY A 185 -19.00 -23.64 -12.34
N ALA A 186 -19.47 -23.70 -13.59
CA ALA A 186 -19.31 -24.88 -14.42
C ALA A 186 -17.85 -25.04 -14.87
N SER A 187 -17.36 -26.28 -14.96
CA SER A 187 -16.00 -26.56 -15.43
C SER A 187 -15.75 -25.93 -16.80
N GLY A 188 -14.61 -25.26 -16.96
CA GLY A 188 -14.22 -24.59 -18.21
C GLY A 188 -14.76 -23.17 -18.39
N THR A 189 -15.65 -22.68 -17.52
CA THR A 189 -16.12 -21.27 -17.58
C THR A 189 -15.25 -20.31 -16.78
N TYR A 190 -14.20 -20.81 -16.12
CA TYR A 190 -13.26 -20.05 -15.31
C TYR A 190 -11.91 -20.79 -15.25
N GLN A 191 -10.84 -20.07 -14.91
CA GLN A 191 -9.55 -20.68 -14.56
C GLN A 191 -9.69 -21.40 -13.22
N SER A 192 -9.25 -22.65 -13.10
CA SER A 192 -9.33 -23.37 -11.82
C SER A 192 -8.32 -22.86 -10.80
N GLU A 193 -7.21 -22.29 -11.26
CA GLU A 193 -6.09 -21.84 -10.43
C GLU A 193 -5.46 -20.60 -11.05
N GLY A 194 -4.78 -19.82 -10.23
CA GLY A 194 -3.99 -18.66 -10.66
C GLY A 194 -3.45 -17.90 -9.47
N VAL A 195 -2.95 -16.69 -9.72
CA VAL A 195 -2.51 -15.77 -8.67
C VAL A 195 -3.61 -14.76 -8.40
N ILE A 196 -3.90 -14.49 -7.13
CA ILE A 196 -4.77 -13.40 -6.73
C ILE A 196 -4.00 -12.40 -5.85
N VAL A 197 -4.17 -11.11 -6.14
CA VAL A 197 -3.48 -10.02 -5.46
C VAL A 197 -4.50 -9.03 -4.92
N GLY A 198 -4.51 -8.85 -3.60
CA GLY A 198 -5.28 -7.82 -2.91
C GLY A 198 -4.54 -6.50 -2.95
N MET A 199 -5.16 -5.48 -3.56
CA MET A 199 -4.56 -4.16 -3.75
C MET A 199 -5.53 -3.06 -3.32
N VAL A 200 -5.01 -2.01 -2.70
CA VAL A 200 -5.83 -0.91 -2.17
C VAL A 200 -5.78 0.29 -3.12
N GLY A 201 -6.97 0.76 -3.49
CA GLY A 201 -7.17 1.95 -4.33
C GLY A 201 -7.17 3.26 -3.56
N THR A 202 -7.31 4.36 -4.30
CA THR A 202 -7.42 5.70 -3.73
C THR A 202 -8.81 5.94 -3.14
N ARG A 203 -8.92 6.29 -1.85
CA ARG A 203 -10.22 6.61 -1.22
C ARG A 203 -10.37 8.11 -0.95
N PHE A 204 -11.35 8.74 -1.60
CA PHE A 204 -11.64 10.17 -1.46
C PHE A 204 -12.94 10.49 -0.72
N GLU A 205 -13.64 9.47 -0.23
CA GLU A 205 -14.96 9.60 0.41
C GLU A 205 -14.93 10.33 1.77
N ARG A 206 -13.74 10.42 2.39
CA ARG A 206 -13.52 11.08 3.69
C ARG A 206 -12.53 12.24 3.51
N GLU A 207 -13.01 13.46 3.74
CA GLU A 207 -12.20 14.68 3.59
C GLU A 207 -11.03 14.73 4.59
N GLY A 208 -9.86 15.17 4.12
CA GLY A 208 -8.70 15.49 4.95
C GLY A 208 -7.84 14.30 5.40
N VAL A 209 -8.15 13.07 4.97
CA VAL A 209 -7.43 11.84 5.37
C VAL A 209 -7.12 10.93 4.18
N MET A 210 -6.20 9.97 4.35
CA MET A 210 -5.80 9.01 3.31
C MET A 210 -5.30 9.73 2.04
N GLU A 211 -5.70 9.28 0.84
CA GLU A 211 -5.26 9.90 -0.42
C GLU A 211 -5.77 11.32 -0.63
N TRP A 212 -6.83 11.75 0.08
CA TRP A 212 -7.29 13.15 0.02
C TRP A 212 -6.18 14.14 0.37
N GLN A 213 -5.33 13.80 1.34
CA GLN A 213 -4.26 14.68 1.81
C GLN A 213 -3.25 15.04 0.73
N ASP A 214 -3.09 14.17 -0.27
CA ASP A 214 -2.06 14.32 -1.31
C ASP A 214 -2.68 14.72 -2.66
N CYS A 215 -3.86 14.17 -2.98
CA CYS A 215 -4.47 14.35 -4.29
C CYS A 215 -5.47 15.52 -4.34
N ILE A 216 -6.09 15.92 -3.22
CA ILE A 216 -6.99 17.07 -3.19
C ILE A 216 -6.24 18.28 -2.65
N VAL A 217 -6.29 19.38 -3.39
CA VAL A 217 -5.79 20.69 -2.95
C VAL A 217 -6.98 21.56 -2.55
N SER A 218 -6.98 22.06 -1.32
CA SER A 218 -7.98 23.00 -0.82
C SER A 218 -7.32 24.16 -0.05
N PRO A 219 -7.95 25.35 0.03
CA PRO A 219 -7.41 26.48 0.78
C PRO A 219 -7.26 26.20 2.28
N ASP A 220 -8.07 25.31 2.84
CA ASP A 220 -8.06 25.00 4.28
C ASP A 220 -6.96 23.96 4.62
N GLN A 221 -6.62 23.06 3.69
CA GLN A 221 -5.59 22.03 3.87
C GLN A 221 -4.21 22.47 3.37
N ASN A 222 -4.12 23.01 2.17
CA ASN A 222 -2.87 23.21 1.44
C ASN A 222 -2.26 24.58 1.75
N THR A 223 -1.92 24.79 3.02
CA THR A 223 -1.27 26.01 3.51
C THR A 223 0.18 25.74 3.90
N ARG A 224 1.02 26.79 3.89
CA ARG A 224 2.42 26.70 4.32
C ARG A 224 2.56 26.16 5.74
N ASP A 225 1.73 26.62 6.66
CA ASP A 225 1.73 26.18 8.07
C ASP A 225 1.42 24.69 8.25
N ARG A 226 0.71 24.09 7.28
CA ARG A 226 0.39 22.65 7.25
C ARG A 226 1.44 21.80 6.56
N GLY A 227 2.51 22.41 6.03
CA GLY A 227 3.65 21.71 5.44
C GLY A 227 3.65 21.67 3.91
N PHE A 228 2.78 22.45 3.26
CA PHE A 228 2.69 22.54 1.80
C PHE A 228 3.52 23.70 1.25
N GLY A 229 3.95 23.58 -0.01
CA GLY A 229 4.77 24.55 -0.70
C GLY A 229 6.24 24.55 -0.27
N ASP A 230 6.93 25.61 -0.66
CA ASP A 230 8.34 25.77 -0.37
C ASP A 230 8.57 26.04 1.13
N ASP A 231 9.62 25.43 1.68
CA ASP A 231 10.08 25.61 3.06
C ASP A 231 9.02 25.41 4.16
N PRO A 232 8.48 24.18 4.31
CA PRO A 232 7.49 23.89 5.33
C PRO A 232 8.11 23.98 6.73
N PRO A 233 7.28 24.23 7.77
CA PRO A 233 7.73 24.22 9.15
C PRO A 233 8.47 22.93 9.50
N LEU A 234 9.54 23.03 10.29
CA LEU A 234 10.34 21.87 10.71
C LEU A 234 9.51 20.72 11.29
N LYS A 235 8.36 21.00 11.92
CA LYS A 235 7.48 19.96 12.48
C LYS A 235 6.58 19.26 11.44
N ARG A 236 6.63 19.63 10.16
CA ARG A 236 5.72 19.14 9.11
C ARG A 236 6.46 18.47 7.94
N TRP A 237 7.73 18.11 8.12
CA TRP A 237 8.57 17.58 7.04
C TRP A 237 8.05 16.25 6.44
N LEU A 238 7.28 15.43 7.18
CA LEU A 238 6.70 14.20 6.65
C LEU A 238 5.78 14.43 5.43
N VAL A 239 5.14 15.60 5.33
CA VAL A 239 4.32 15.96 4.14
C VAL A 239 5.19 16.04 2.89
N ARG A 240 6.44 16.51 3.02
CA ARG A 240 7.39 16.52 1.89
C ARG A 240 7.80 15.12 1.48
N GLU A 241 7.94 14.21 2.43
CA GLU A 241 8.30 12.82 2.14
C GLU A 241 7.22 12.10 1.34
N TRP A 242 5.94 12.36 1.66
CA TRP A 242 4.84 11.94 0.79
C TRP A 242 4.96 12.53 -0.62
N GLY A 243 5.21 13.85 -0.73
CA GLY A 243 5.49 14.49 -2.01
C GLY A 243 6.67 13.85 -2.77
N ARG A 244 7.74 13.45 -2.08
CA ARG A 244 8.92 12.82 -2.69
C ARG A 244 8.59 11.43 -3.23
N LEU A 245 7.80 10.65 -2.50
CA LEU A 245 7.31 9.36 -2.99
C LEU A 245 6.57 9.53 -4.33
N TRP A 246 5.79 10.61 -4.46
CA TRP A 246 5.01 10.94 -5.67
C TRP A 246 5.82 11.65 -6.76
N GLY A 247 7.11 11.94 -6.55
CA GLY A 247 7.91 12.74 -7.48
C GLY A 247 7.44 14.19 -7.61
N ALA A 248 6.71 14.70 -6.61
CA ALA A 248 6.06 16.01 -6.59
C ALA A 248 6.37 16.73 -5.26
N ALA A 249 7.64 16.74 -4.83
CA ALA A 249 8.07 17.44 -3.63
C ALA A 249 8.55 18.87 -3.95
N PRO A 250 8.04 19.91 -3.27
CA PRO A 250 6.95 19.88 -2.29
C PRO A 250 5.57 19.73 -2.93
N LEU A 251 4.62 19.15 -2.19
CA LEU A 251 3.20 19.22 -2.55
C LEU A 251 2.75 20.70 -2.51
N PRO A 252 1.93 21.18 -3.47
CA PRO A 252 1.69 22.60 -3.65
C PRO A 252 0.79 23.20 -2.57
N THR A 253 0.97 24.50 -2.30
CA THR A 253 -0.07 25.29 -1.64
C THR A 253 -1.26 25.51 -2.56
N TRP A 254 -2.39 25.95 -1.99
CA TRP A 254 -3.56 26.37 -2.75
C TRP A 254 -3.22 27.45 -3.80
N GLU A 255 -2.47 28.49 -3.42
CA GLU A 255 -2.11 29.58 -4.34
C GLU A 255 -1.17 29.13 -5.45
N GLN A 256 -0.28 28.17 -5.17
CA GLN A 256 0.60 27.58 -6.18
C GLN A 256 -0.20 26.73 -7.17
N ALA A 257 -1.12 25.89 -6.68
CA ALA A 257 -1.96 25.04 -7.52
C ALA A 257 -2.88 25.86 -8.45
N GLN A 258 -3.43 26.99 -7.96
CA GLN A 258 -4.24 27.89 -8.79
C GLN A 258 -3.48 28.54 -9.95
N LYS A 259 -2.14 28.62 -9.86
CA LYS A 259 -1.27 29.23 -10.87
C LYS A 259 -0.53 28.19 -11.71
N ALA A 260 -0.78 26.90 -11.46
CA ALA A 260 -0.08 25.82 -12.15
C ALA A 260 -0.50 25.74 -13.63
N PRO A 261 0.36 25.19 -14.50
CA PRO A 261 0.03 25.00 -15.91
C PRO A 261 -1.23 24.14 -16.10
N ASP A 262 -1.95 24.42 -17.20
CA ASP A 262 -3.14 23.67 -17.60
C ASP A 262 -2.88 22.15 -17.63
N GLY A 263 -3.86 21.36 -17.17
CA GLY A 263 -3.79 19.90 -17.12
C GLY A 263 -3.14 19.31 -15.85
N SER A 264 -2.43 20.13 -15.05
CA SER A 264 -1.84 19.68 -13.78
C SER A 264 -2.90 19.44 -12.69
N PHE A 265 -4.02 20.17 -12.78
CA PHE A 265 -5.12 20.10 -11.83
C PHE A 265 -6.46 20.07 -12.55
N ILE A 266 -7.42 19.33 -12.00
CA ILE A 266 -8.84 19.36 -12.41
C ILE A 266 -9.63 20.11 -11.35
N SER A 267 -10.42 21.10 -11.75
CA SER A 267 -11.31 21.80 -10.82
C SER A 267 -12.50 20.92 -10.45
N LEU A 268 -12.64 20.61 -9.15
CA LEU A 268 -13.78 19.87 -8.61
C LEU A 268 -14.85 20.83 -8.08
N SER A 269 -14.43 21.97 -7.52
CA SER A 269 -15.28 23.05 -7.06
C SER A 269 -14.48 24.35 -6.95
N SER A 270 -15.12 25.46 -6.56
CA SER A 270 -14.43 26.74 -6.32
C SER A 270 -13.37 26.69 -5.21
N ARG A 271 -13.37 25.65 -4.37
CA ARG A 271 -12.42 25.46 -3.25
C ARG A 271 -11.68 24.12 -3.30
N MET A 272 -11.77 23.37 -4.40
CA MET A 272 -11.14 22.06 -4.51
C MET A 272 -10.57 21.82 -5.90
N LEU A 273 -9.29 21.45 -5.93
CA LEU A 273 -8.57 21.01 -7.13
C LEU A 273 -8.09 19.57 -6.93
N PHE A 274 -8.17 18.77 -7.99
CA PHE A 274 -7.64 17.41 -8.03
C PHE A 274 -6.27 17.40 -8.72
N ASN A 275 -5.24 16.98 -7.99
CA ASN A 275 -3.86 16.90 -8.46
C ASN A 275 -3.66 15.64 -9.33
N THR A 276 -3.64 15.83 -10.65
CA THR A 276 -3.58 14.71 -11.60
C THR A 276 -2.23 14.01 -11.58
N GLN A 277 -1.14 14.74 -11.34
CA GLN A 277 0.21 14.18 -11.26
C GLN A 277 0.36 13.25 -10.06
N VAL A 278 -0.05 13.70 -8.87
CA VAL A 278 0.05 12.92 -7.63
C VAL A 278 -0.85 11.69 -7.70
N TYR A 279 -2.08 11.85 -8.20
CA TYR A 279 -2.97 10.71 -8.42
C TYR A 279 -2.32 9.67 -9.35
N LYS A 280 -1.80 10.09 -10.51
CA LYS A 280 -1.10 9.18 -11.44
C LYS A 280 0.10 8.50 -10.79
N ALA A 281 0.92 9.24 -10.04
CA ALA A 281 2.07 8.66 -9.34
C ALA A 281 1.66 7.59 -8.31
N ARG A 282 0.56 7.83 -7.58
CA ARG A 282 0.00 6.88 -6.62
C ARG A 282 -0.52 5.60 -7.30
N ILE A 283 -1.18 5.72 -8.45
CA ILE A 283 -1.64 4.57 -9.25
C ILE A 283 -0.45 3.83 -9.88
N GLN A 284 0.50 4.56 -10.45
CA GLN A 284 1.69 4.02 -11.09
C GLN A 284 2.50 3.16 -10.10
N LEU A 285 2.68 3.61 -8.86
CA LEU A 285 3.37 2.84 -7.82
C LEU A 285 2.71 1.46 -7.58
N SER A 286 1.37 1.40 -7.55
CA SER A 286 0.62 0.15 -7.42
C SER A 286 0.75 -0.70 -8.68
N ALA A 287 0.63 -0.11 -9.87
CA ALA A 287 0.78 -0.80 -11.14
C ALA A 287 2.17 -1.43 -11.30
N GLU A 288 3.25 -0.69 -11.00
CA GLU A 288 4.63 -1.19 -11.00
C GLU A 288 4.78 -2.40 -10.05
N THR A 289 4.20 -2.31 -8.85
CA THR A 289 4.22 -3.40 -7.87
C THR A 289 3.57 -4.68 -8.43
N LEU A 290 2.39 -4.55 -9.03
CA LEU A 290 1.69 -5.70 -9.61
C LEU A 290 2.43 -6.27 -10.82
N LEU A 291 2.90 -5.43 -11.74
CA LEU A 291 3.56 -5.89 -12.96
C LEU A 291 4.83 -6.70 -12.63
N VAL A 292 5.61 -6.25 -11.65
CA VAL A 292 6.80 -6.97 -11.18
C VAL A 292 6.42 -8.31 -10.53
N GLU A 293 5.41 -8.34 -9.66
CA GLU A 293 4.89 -9.57 -9.06
C GLU A 293 4.36 -10.55 -10.10
N ALA A 294 3.55 -10.08 -11.05
CA ALA A 294 2.98 -10.88 -12.11
C ALA A 294 4.08 -11.50 -13.00
N GLY A 295 5.10 -10.71 -13.34
CA GLY A 295 6.24 -11.18 -14.11
C GLY A 295 7.02 -12.27 -13.39
N VAL A 296 7.32 -12.09 -12.10
CA VAL A 296 8.04 -13.08 -11.28
C VAL A 296 7.22 -14.37 -11.12
N ARG A 297 5.92 -14.27 -10.84
CA ARG A 297 5.03 -15.43 -10.73
C ARG A 297 4.93 -16.21 -12.04
N ALA A 298 4.76 -15.51 -13.17
CA ALA A 298 4.70 -16.14 -14.48
C ALA A 298 6.03 -16.80 -14.86
N ALA A 299 7.16 -16.13 -14.62
CA ALA A 299 8.48 -16.67 -14.87
C ALA A 299 8.75 -17.95 -14.05
N ALA A 300 8.37 -17.96 -12.76
CA ALA A 300 8.51 -19.13 -11.89
C ALA A 300 7.72 -20.35 -12.40
N SER A 301 6.60 -20.12 -13.09
CA SER A 301 5.78 -21.15 -13.72
C SER A 301 6.18 -21.47 -15.17
N GLY A 302 7.21 -20.82 -15.72
CA GLY A 302 7.61 -20.98 -17.13
C GLY A 302 6.58 -20.44 -18.14
N LEU A 303 5.72 -19.50 -17.71
CA LEU A 303 4.64 -18.90 -18.51
C LEU A 303 4.86 -17.39 -18.68
N LYS A 304 3.94 -16.75 -19.41
CA LYS A 304 3.73 -15.30 -19.36
C LYS A 304 2.44 -14.96 -18.62
N ALA A 305 2.38 -13.80 -17.98
CA ALA A 305 1.21 -13.36 -17.24
C ALA A 305 0.11 -12.82 -18.17
N TYR A 306 -1.12 -13.19 -17.86
CA TYR A 306 -2.32 -12.46 -18.21
C TYR A 306 -2.76 -11.68 -16.97
N VAL A 307 -2.57 -10.35 -16.98
CA VAL A 307 -2.84 -9.49 -15.83
C VAL A 307 -4.25 -8.92 -15.93
N HIS A 308 -5.15 -9.36 -15.04
CA HIS A 308 -6.49 -8.79 -14.91
C HIS A 308 -6.48 -7.61 -13.94
N VAL A 309 -6.86 -6.44 -14.44
CA VAL A 309 -6.84 -5.17 -13.72
C VAL A 309 -8.27 -4.67 -13.50
N VAL A 310 -8.65 -4.52 -12.24
CA VAL A 310 -9.88 -3.80 -11.85
C VAL A 310 -9.57 -2.34 -11.50
N GLY A 311 -10.60 -1.51 -11.49
CA GLY A 311 -10.48 -0.13 -11.03
C GLY A 311 -10.21 -0.03 -9.52
N LEU A 312 -8.99 0.31 -9.13
CA LEU A 312 -8.62 0.53 -7.72
C LEU A 312 -9.04 1.96 -7.29
N GLY A 313 -10.25 2.07 -6.73
CA GLY A 313 -10.82 3.37 -6.31
C GLY A 313 -11.59 4.11 -7.41
N LEU A 314 -11.97 3.40 -8.49
CA LEU A 314 -12.81 3.94 -9.58
C LEU A 314 -14.31 3.66 -9.38
N GLY A 315 -14.72 3.21 -8.19
CA GLY A 315 -16.12 2.98 -7.83
C GLY A 315 -16.72 4.18 -7.10
N CYS A 316 -17.30 3.95 -5.92
CA CYS A 316 -17.84 5.01 -5.05
C CYS A 316 -16.79 6.02 -4.55
N TRP A 317 -15.51 5.78 -4.79
CA TRP A 317 -14.41 6.68 -4.40
C TRP A 317 -13.98 7.66 -5.50
N LEU A 318 -14.66 7.68 -6.65
CA LEU A 318 -14.44 8.70 -7.67
C LEU A 318 -14.82 10.11 -7.19
N VAL A 319 -14.00 11.08 -7.54
CA VAL A 319 -14.27 12.52 -7.44
C VAL A 319 -14.47 13.18 -8.82
N THR A 320 -13.99 12.56 -9.90
CA THR A 320 -14.14 13.07 -11.27
C THR A 320 -14.12 11.94 -12.31
N PRO A 321 -14.97 11.97 -13.36
CA PRO A 321 -14.98 10.94 -14.41
C PRO A 321 -13.62 10.76 -15.13
N GLN A 322 -12.83 11.83 -15.21
CA GLN A 322 -11.49 11.85 -15.81
C GLN A 322 -10.50 10.92 -15.10
N GLN A 323 -10.79 10.47 -13.87
CA GLN A 323 -9.96 9.51 -13.15
C GLN A 323 -9.79 8.17 -13.89
N HIS A 324 -10.77 7.75 -14.69
CA HIS A 324 -10.63 6.52 -15.49
C HIS A 324 -9.46 6.61 -16.46
N GLN A 325 -9.37 7.69 -17.24
CA GLN A 325 -8.25 7.87 -18.18
C GLN A 325 -6.93 8.10 -17.43
N LEU A 326 -6.93 8.94 -16.39
CA LEU A 326 -5.72 9.17 -15.58
C LEU A 326 -5.19 7.87 -14.95
N TYR A 327 -6.08 6.98 -14.53
CA TYR A 327 -5.72 5.68 -13.99
C TYR A 327 -4.97 4.86 -15.04
N VAL A 328 -5.55 4.71 -16.23
CA VAL A 328 -4.96 3.90 -17.31
C VAL A 328 -3.67 4.54 -17.85
N ASP A 329 -3.58 5.87 -17.90
CA ASP A 329 -2.34 6.58 -18.25
C ASP A 329 -1.20 6.26 -17.27
N ALA A 330 -1.50 6.10 -15.97
CA ALA A 330 -0.51 5.69 -14.99
C ALA A 330 -0.04 4.24 -15.17
N TRP A 331 -0.93 3.36 -15.67
CA TRP A 331 -0.53 2.00 -16.06
C TRP A 331 0.33 1.98 -17.31
N ALA A 332 0.03 2.84 -18.31
CA ALA A 332 0.90 3.01 -19.47
C ALA A 332 2.32 3.40 -19.05
N ALA A 333 2.44 4.36 -18.12
CA ALA A 333 3.73 4.73 -17.54
C ALA A 333 4.41 3.54 -16.83
N ALA A 334 3.67 2.80 -16.00
CA ALA A 334 4.20 1.61 -15.30
C ALA A 334 4.71 0.53 -16.27
N LEU A 335 3.98 0.23 -17.34
CA LEU A 335 4.38 -0.75 -18.38
C LEU A 335 5.70 -0.39 -19.06
N THR A 336 6.04 0.91 -19.11
CA THR A 336 7.32 1.37 -19.66
C THR A 336 8.44 1.45 -18.62
N ALA A 337 8.10 1.46 -17.33
CA ALA A 337 9.03 1.68 -16.23
C ALA A 337 9.62 0.39 -15.66
N VAL A 338 9.00 -0.76 -15.92
CA VAL A 338 9.40 -2.07 -15.36
C VAL A 338 9.69 -3.08 -16.46
N ASP A 339 10.35 -4.19 -16.10
CA ASP A 339 10.51 -5.31 -17.02
C ASP A 339 9.17 -6.03 -17.24
N THR A 340 8.69 -6.01 -18.48
CA THR A 340 7.47 -6.70 -18.92
C THR A 340 7.74 -7.94 -19.75
N SER A 341 8.97 -8.47 -19.76
CA SER A 341 9.38 -9.63 -20.57
C SER A 341 8.49 -10.87 -20.36
N HIS A 342 8.01 -11.06 -19.13
CA HIS A 342 7.12 -12.14 -18.72
C HIS A 342 5.64 -11.74 -18.66
N ILE A 343 5.24 -10.62 -19.26
CA ILE A 343 3.84 -10.20 -19.37
C ILE A 343 3.39 -10.38 -20.83
N ALA A 344 2.27 -11.09 -21.04
CA ALA A 344 1.68 -11.27 -22.36
C ALA A 344 0.50 -10.32 -22.58
N HIS A 345 -0.35 -10.19 -21.57
CA HIS A 345 -1.59 -9.42 -21.66
C HIS A 345 -1.82 -8.58 -20.41
N ILE A 346 -2.41 -7.41 -20.61
CA ILE A 346 -3.05 -6.63 -19.57
C ILE A 346 -4.49 -6.38 -19.99
N ASP A 347 -5.45 -6.67 -19.11
CA ASP A 347 -6.87 -6.47 -19.36
C ASP A 347 -7.47 -5.55 -18.30
N PHE A 348 -7.86 -4.36 -18.73
CA PHE A 348 -8.56 -3.37 -17.91
C PHE A 348 -10.05 -3.67 -17.92
N SER A 349 -10.51 -4.39 -16.90
CA SER A 349 -11.90 -4.83 -16.78
C SER A 349 -12.76 -3.81 -16.03
N TRP A 350 -13.92 -3.48 -16.60
CA TRP A 350 -14.90 -2.51 -16.07
C TRP A 350 -14.36 -1.08 -15.92
N ILE A 351 -13.28 -0.73 -16.65
CA ILE A 351 -12.70 0.61 -16.66
C ILE A 351 -13.08 1.31 -17.96
N LYS A 352 -13.82 2.42 -17.85
CA LYS A 352 -14.36 3.17 -18.99
C LYS A 352 -13.30 4.04 -19.67
N VAL A 353 -12.54 3.46 -20.59
CA VAL A 353 -11.54 4.14 -21.43
C VAL A 353 -11.50 3.54 -22.83
N GLU A 354 -10.88 4.24 -23.77
CA GLU A 354 -10.70 3.76 -25.15
C GLU A 354 -9.24 3.37 -25.46
N SER A 355 -8.26 3.87 -24.70
CA SER A 355 -6.85 3.57 -24.93
C SER A 355 -5.98 3.69 -23.67
N CYS A 356 -4.83 3.00 -23.72
CA CYS A 356 -3.79 3.00 -22.69
C CYS A 356 -2.48 3.50 -23.30
N GLY A 357 -2.09 4.73 -22.99
CA GLY A 357 -0.91 5.35 -23.61
C GLY A 357 -1.01 5.47 -25.13
N GLY A 358 -2.23 5.64 -25.66
CA GLY A 358 -2.51 5.65 -27.09
C GLY A 358 -2.68 4.26 -27.74
N THR A 359 -2.56 3.18 -26.97
CA THR A 359 -2.76 1.79 -27.44
C THR A 359 -4.22 1.39 -27.29
N SER A 360 -4.85 0.92 -28.38
CA SER A 360 -6.26 0.50 -28.40
C SER A 360 -6.44 -0.96 -27.97
N ASP A 361 -7.69 -1.40 -27.82
CA ASP A 361 -8.03 -2.79 -27.54
C ASP A 361 -7.42 -3.76 -28.58
N GLY A 362 -6.79 -4.83 -28.10
CA GLY A 362 -6.15 -5.86 -28.92
C GLY A 362 -4.80 -5.47 -29.51
N GLU A 363 -4.33 -4.23 -29.32
CA GLU A 363 -3.04 -3.76 -29.82
C GLU A 363 -1.90 -4.05 -28.83
N VAL A 364 -0.67 -4.11 -29.36
CA VAL A 364 0.55 -4.26 -28.56
C VAL A 364 1.06 -2.89 -28.14
N MET A 365 1.25 -2.69 -26.83
CA MET A 365 1.78 -1.46 -26.27
C MET A 365 3.19 -1.17 -26.81
N PRO A 366 3.43 0.02 -27.41
CA PRO A 366 4.72 0.37 -27.98
C PRO A 366 5.90 0.20 -27.01
N GLY A 367 6.99 -0.38 -27.49
CA GLY A 367 8.19 -0.65 -26.69
C GLY A 367 8.10 -1.90 -25.81
N THR A 368 6.98 -2.64 -25.85
CA THR A 368 6.78 -3.88 -25.08
C THR A 368 6.29 -5.01 -25.98
N SER A 369 6.08 -6.20 -25.40
CA SER A 369 5.35 -7.30 -26.05
C SER A 369 3.95 -7.53 -25.44
N VAL A 370 3.41 -6.53 -24.74
CA VAL A 370 2.16 -6.67 -23.97
C VAL A 370 0.98 -6.23 -24.83
N THR A 371 0.01 -7.12 -25.03
CA THR A 371 -1.28 -6.77 -25.63
C THR A 371 -2.20 -6.15 -24.59
N VAL A 372 -2.78 -5.00 -24.93
CA VAL A 372 -3.76 -4.29 -24.09
C VAL A 372 -5.16 -4.72 -24.45
N HIS A 373 -5.99 -4.96 -23.43
CA HIS A 373 -7.42 -5.24 -23.58
C HIS A 373 -8.26 -4.30 -22.71
N PHE A 374 -9.44 -3.94 -23.21
CA PHE A 374 -10.48 -3.25 -22.45
C PHE A 374 -11.75 -4.09 -22.51
N SER A 375 -12.23 -4.53 -21.35
CA SER A 375 -13.34 -5.48 -21.32
C SER A 375 -14.25 -5.27 -20.11
N GLU A 376 -15.26 -6.13 -20.00
CA GLU A 376 -16.11 -6.29 -18.80
C GLU A 376 -15.99 -7.73 -18.28
N ARG A 377 -14.82 -8.36 -18.46
CA ARG A 377 -14.59 -9.75 -18.09
C ARG A 377 -14.71 -9.96 -16.58
N ASP A 378 -15.12 -11.16 -16.19
CA ASP A 378 -15.01 -11.58 -14.81
C ASP A 378 -13.55 -11.88 -14.42
N MET A 379 -13.27 -11.74 -13.12
CA MET A 379 -11.93 -11.80 -12.54
C MET A 379 -11.17 -13.08 -12.88
N GLN A 380 -11.87 -14.22 -12.87
CA GLN A 380 -11.31 -15.55 -13.10
C GLN A 380 -11.83 -16.20 -14.38
N ALA A 381 -12.37 -15.41 -15.32
CA ALA A 381 -12.71 -15.91 -16.64
C ALA A 381 -11.50 -16.60 -17.32
N PRO A 382 -11.71 -17.52 -18.27
CA PRO A 382 -10.61 -18.22 -18.93
C PRO A 382 -9.62 -17.26 -19.60
N VAL A 383 -8.34 -17.63 -19.60
CA VAL A 383 -7.26 -16.90 -20.28
C VAL A 383 -6.65 -17.74 -21.40
N PRO A 384 -5.95 -17.13 -22.38
CA PRO A 384 -5.29 -17.88 -23.45
C PRO A 384 -4.34 -18.97 -22.91
N SER A 385 -4.28 -20.09 -23.62
CA SER A 385 -3.34 -21.18 -23.27
C SER A 385 -1.90 -20.66 -23.25
N GLY A 386 -1.10 -21.18 -22.31
CA GLY A 386 0.29 -20.72 -22.11
C GLY A 386 0.41 -19.42 -21.32
N THR A 387 -0.66 -18.93 -20.70
CA THR A 387 -0.63 -17.76 -19.81
C THR A 387 -1.03 -18.11 -18.39
N LEU A 388 -0.40 -17.45 -17.41
CA LEU A 388 -0.78 -17.49 -16.00
C LEU A 388 -1.76 -16.35 -15.72
N LEU A 389 -2.97 -16.64 -15.24
CA LEU A 389 -3.88 -15.60 -14.77
C LEU A 389 -3.33 -14.99 -13.46
N VAL A 390 -3.11 -13.68 -13.48
CA VAL A 390 -2.83 -12.86 -12.30
C VAL A 390 -4.00 -11.90 -12.11
N ALA A 391 -4.88 -12.24 -11.19
CA ALA A 391 -6.11 -11.51 -10.89
C ALA A 391 -5.90 -10.50 -9.76
N THR A 392 -6.41 -9.28 -9.94
CA THR A 392 -6.50 -8.28 -8.87
C THR A 392 -7.92 -8.11 -8.36
N PHE A 393 -8.04 -7.79 -7.07
CA PHE A 393 -9.27 -7.24 -6.49
C PHE A 393 -8.97 -5.98 -5.70
N ALA A 394 -9.93 -5.05 -5.71
CA ALA A 394 -9.87 -3.84 -4.92
C ALA A 394 -10.20 -4.18 -3.46
N TRP A 395 -9.20 -4.02 -2.59
CA TRP A 395 -9.27 -4.21 -1.14
C TRP A 395 -9.38 -2.88 -0.40
N ASP A 396 -10.08 -2.86 0.73
CA ASP A 396 -10.09 -1.76 1.68
C ASP A 396 -8.84 -1.66 2.58
N GLY A 397 -8.23 -0.47 2.61
CA GLY A 397 -7.01 -0.20 3.39
C GLY A 397 -7.13 -0.38 4.91
N ASN A 398 -8.35 -0.40 5.45
CA ASN A 398 -8.58 -0.58 6.89
C ASN A 398 -9.60 -1.68 7.21
N ALA A 399 -9.79 -2.66 6.32
CA ALA A 399 -10.55 -3.87 6.63
C ALA A 399 -9.65 -5.12 6.53
N MET A 400 -10.07 -6.22 7.14
CA MET A 400 -9.48 -7.52 6.83
C MET A 400 -9.90 -7.94 5.41
N PRO A 401 -9.12 -8.79 4.71
CA PRO A 401 -9.49 -9.26 3.36
C PRO A 401 -10.89 -9.89 3.35
N GLY A 402 -11.68 -9.52 2.35
CA GLY A 402 -13.08 -9.93 2.21
C GLY A 402 -14.08 -8.90 2.74
N ASN A 403 -13.65 -8.00 3.64
CA ASN A 403 -14.44 -6.86 4.15
C ASN A 403 -15.93 -7.22 4.40
N GLU A 404 -16.86 -6.77 3.54
CA GLU A 404 -18.29 -6.97 3.72
C GLU A 404 -18.74 -8.45 3.65
N PHE A 405 -17.90 -9.34 3.11
CA PHE A 405 -18.03 -10.80 3.21
C PHE A 405 -18.31 -11.25 4.65
N TRP A 406 -17.56 -10.69 5.61
CA TRP A 406 -17.66 -11.05 7.02
C TRP A 406 -18.97 -10.58 7.68
N LYS A 407 -19.73 -9.71 7.01
CA LYS A 407 -21.08 -9.28 7.40
C LYS A 407 -22.18 -9.99 6.60
N GLY A 408 -21.82 -11.00 5.80
CA GLY A 408 -22.75 -11.74 4.93
C GLY A 408 -23.18 -10.97 3.68
N MET A 409 -22.51 -9.86 3.34
CA MET A 409 -22.82 -9.04 2.17
C MET A 409 -22.06 -9.54 0.94
N LEU A 410 -22.43 -10.74 0.47
CA LEU A 410 -21.67 -11.53 -0.52
C LEU A 410 -21.62 -10.96 -1.95
N SER A 411 -22.14 -9.77 -2.20
CA SER A 411 -22.16 -9.14 -3.53
C SER A 411 -22.06 -7.61 -3.50
N ALA A 412 -21.52 -7.04 -2.41
CA ALA A 412 -21.48 -5.60 -2.20
C ALA A 412 -20.38 -4.90 -2.99
N SER A 413 -19.20 -5.52 -3.09
CA SER A 413 -18.00 -4.89 -3.65
C SER A 413 -17.07 -5.94 -4.29
N GLY A 414 -15.84 -5.55 -4.63
CA GLY A 414 -14.81 -6.47 -5.13
C GLY A 414 -14.26 -7.41 -4.05
N ASP A 415 -14.27 -6.97 -2.79
CA ASP A 415 -13.85 -7.75 -1.62
C ASP A 415 -14.65 -9.05 -1.43
N PRO A 416 -16.00 -9.02 -1.29
CA PRO A 416 -16.79 -10.24 -1.20
C PRO A 416 -16.77 -11.03 -2.51
N ALA A 417 -16.62 -10.38 -3.67
CA ALA A 417 -16.50 -11.11 -4.93
C ALA A 417 -15.25 -12.00 -4.96
N ALA A 418 -14.10 -11.47 -4.51
CA ALA A 418 -12.86 -12.23 -4.37
C ALA A 418 -12.96 -13.31 -3.29
N ALA A 419 -13.47 -12.96 -2.10
CA ALA A 419 -13.67 -13.92 -1.00
C ALA A 419 -14.58 -15.09 -1.38
N CYS A 420 -15.61 -14.84 -2.19
CA CYS A 420 -16.57 -15.86 -2.60
C CYS A 420 -16.10 -16.71 -3.80
N SER A 421 -15.01 -16.35 -4.45
CA SER A 421 -14.56 -17.02 -5.69
C SER A 421 -13.17 -17.63 -5.59
N SER A 422 -12.45 -17.34 -4.51
CA SER A 422 -11.05 -17.71 -4.26
C SER A 422 -10.79 -17.94 -2.77
N GLY A 423 -9.55 -18.25 -2.39
CA GLY A 423 -9.13 -18.33 -0.99
C GLY A 423 -8.70 -16.99 -0.37
N ALA A 424 -8.95 -15.84 -1.01
CA ALA A 424 -8.38 -14.55 -0.58
C ALA A 424 -8.75 -14.14 0.85
N ALA A 425 -9.96 -14.46 1.34
CA ALA A 425 -10.41 -14.08 2.68
C ALA A 425 -9.59 -14.76 3.80
N GLU A 426 -9.08 -15.96 3.55
CA GLU A 426 -8.24 -16.73 4.47
C GLU A 426 -6.76 -16.55 4.15
N LEU A 427 -6.37 -16.71 2.88
CA LEU A 427 -4.98 -16.70 2.43
C LEU A 427 -4.31 -15.34 2.64
N HIS A 428 -5.04 -14.24 2.46
CA HIS A 428 -4.49 -12.89 2.62
C HIS A 428 -4.62 -12.34 4.04
N ASN A 429 -5.33 -13.05 4.93
CA ASN A 429 -5.70 -12.55 6.24
C ASN A 429 -4.61 -12.87 7.27
N ALA A 430 -3.93 -11.83 7.77
CA ALA A 430 -2.81 -11.95 8.73
C ALA A 430 -3.19 -12.49 10.13
N LEU A 431 -4.48 -12.66 10.42
CA LEU A 431 -4.98 -13.32 11.63
C LEU A 431 -5.32 -14.80 11.40
N ILE A 432 -5.42 -15.24 10.13
CA ILE A 432 -5.72 -16.62 9.73
C ILE A 432 -4.46 -17.27 9.15
N ASN A 433 -3.85 -16.67 8.13
CA ASN A 433 -2.65 -17.19 7.50
C ASN A 433 -1.38 -16.62 8.17
N PRO A 434 -0.59 -17.45 8.89
CA PRO A 434 0.63 -17.00 9.56
C PRO A 434 1.73 -16.54 8.59
N ARG A 435 1.63 -16.89 7.30
CA ARG A 435 2.55 -16.41 6.25
C ARG A 435 2.34 -14.95 5.88
N VAL A 436 1.16 -14.38 6.19
CA VAL A 436 0.90 -12.96 5.98
C VAL A 436 1.41 -12.17 7.19
N THR A 437 2.73 -12.00 7.24
CA THR A 437 3.44 -11.28 8.30
C THR A 437 4.62 -10.52 7.73
N ALA A 438 5.04 -9.45 8.44
CA ALA A 438 6.21 -8.67 8.07
C ALA A 438 7.52 -9.49 7.97
N HIS A 439 7.65 -10.61 8.69
CA HIS A 439 8.81 -11.50 8.54
C HIS A 439 8.85 -12.22 7.19
N ASN A 440 7.74 -12.25 6.47
CA ASN A 440 7.61 -12.79 5.12
C ASN A 440 7.36 -11.67 4.10
N LEU A 441 7.73 -10.43 4.44
CA LEU A 441 7.55 -9.28 3.55
C LEU A 441 8.43 -9.44 2.32
N HIS A 442 7.80 -9.25 1.17
CA HIS A 442 8.48 -9.17 -0.11
C HIS A 442 8.47 -7.74 -0.64
N VAL A 443 9.49 -7.41 -1.43
CA VAL A 443 9.74 -6.07 -1.95
C VAL A 443 9.85 -6.14 -3.47
N ALA A 444 8.93 -5.48 -4.16
CA ALA A 444 8.98 -5.29 -5.61
C ALA A 444 9.94 -4.15 -5.96
N SER A 445 10.86 -4.39 -6.87
CA SER A 445 11.83 -3.43 -7.37
C SER A 445 12.23 -3.73 -8.82
N SER A 446 13.16 -2.96 -9.38
CA SER A 446 13.76 -3.27 -10.69
C SER A 446 14.52 -4.61 -10.74
N ARG A 447 14.83 -5.21 -9.58
CA ARG A 447 15.45 -6.55 -9.47
C ARG A 447 14.43 -7.70 -9.45
N GLY A 448 13.13 -7.40 -9.54
CA GLY A 448 12.06 -8.37 -9.34
C GLY A 448 11.46 -8.26 -7.94
N VAL A 449 10.94 -9.39 -7.43
CA VAL A 449 10.37 -9.53 -6.09
C VAL A 449 11.35 -10.30 -5.21
N GLU A 450 11.83 -9.65 -4.15
CA GLU A 450 12.81 -10.22 -3.22
C GLU A 450 12.24 -10.29 -1.81
N HIS A 451 12.66 -11.29 -1.02
CA HIS A 451 12.39 -11.27 0.42
C HIS A 451 13.08 -10.05 1.05
N VAL A 452 12.45 -9.38 2.02
CA VAL A 452 12.97 -8.13 2.62
C VAL A 452 14.42 -8.24 3.11
N ALA A 453 14.82 -9.41 3.62
CA ALA A 453 16.20 -9.66 4.05
C ALA A 453 17.20 -9.64 2.90
N GLU A 454 16.86 -10.22 1.75
CA GLU A 454 17.73 -10.24 0.56
C GLU A 454 17.84 -8.86 -0.05
N PHE A 455 16.70 -8.17 -0.17
CA PHE A 455 16.65 -6.78 -0.59
C PHE A 455 17.56 -5.89 0.29
N ALA A 456 17.50 -6.06 1.62
CA ALA A 456 18.33 -5.32 2.55
C ALA A 456 19.83 -5.63 2.41
N ARG A 457 20.21 -6.90 2.26
CA ARG A 457 21.61 -7.30 2.02
C ARG A 457 22.17 -6.72 0.72
N HIS A 458 21.35 -6.68 -0.33
CA HIS A 458 21.75 -6.05 -1.60
C HIS A 458 22.01 -4.54 -1.43
N LEU A 459 21.11 -3.81 -0.77
CA LEU A 459 21.33 -2.38 -0.52
C LEU A 459 22.57 -2.09 0.34
N ILE A 460 22.85 -2.92 1.36
CA ILE A 460 24.08 -2.80 2.17
C ILE A 460 25.33 -2.99 1.29
N LYS A 461 25.31 -3.98 0.40
CA LYS A 461 26.43 -4.27 -0.50
C LYS A 461 26.67 -3.13 -1.49
N GLU A 462 25.61 -2.60 -2.10
CA GLU A 462 25.67 -1.46 -3.03
C GLU A 462 26.24 -0.21 -2.33
N GLY A 463 25.72 0.13 -1.15
CA GLY A 463 26.22 1.28 -0.38
C GLY A 463 27.67 1.15 0.11
N ASN A 464 28.22 -0.06 0.20
CA ASN A 464 29.65 -0.29 0.49
C ASN A 464 30.51 -0.21 -0.78
N ALA A 465 30.00 -0.62 -1.94
CA ALA A 465 30.70 -0.52 -3.21
C ALA A 465 30.93 0.95 -3.62
N ASP A 466 29.92 1.80 -3.45
CA ASP A 466 30.00 3.24 -3.74
C ASP A 466 31.01 3.99 -2.86
N LYS A 467 31.25 3.48 -1.64
CA LYS A 467 32.29 4.02 -0.73
C LYS A 467 33.71 3.62 -1.14
N CYS A 468 33.87 2.48 -1.81
CA CYS A 468 35.18 2.00 -2.27
C CYS A 468 35.60 2.58 -3.63
N SER A 469 34.64 2.98 -4.48
CA SER A 469 34.89 3.59 -5.79
C SER A 469 35.10 5.12 -5.75
N GLY A 470 34.81 5.76 -4.61
CA GLY A 470 34.95 7.21 -4.40
C GLY A 470 36.24 7.66 -3.70
N ASN A 471 37.24 6.80 -3.57
CA ASN A 471 38.57 7.13 -3.00
C ASN A 471 39.65 7.29 -4.08
#